data_AF-A0A1Y5PMS0-F1
#
_entry.id   AF-A0A1Y5PMS0-F1
#
_cell.length_a   1.000
_cell.length_b   1.000
_cell.length_c   1.000
_cell.angle_alpha   90.00
_cell.angle_beta   90.00
_cell.angle_gamma   90.00
#
_symmetry.space_group_name_H-M   'P 1'
#
loop_
_entity.id
_entity.type
_entity.pdbx_description
1 polymer ?
#
loop_
_entity_poly.entity_id
_entity_poly.type
_entity_poly.pdbx_seq_one_letter_code
_entity_poly.pdbx_strand_id
1 'polypeptide(L)' 'MGPVELRHLRYFVAVAETGSLTEAAERRLHTSQPSLSRQIRDLERHVGVDLLTRSVRGV' A
#
# COMPACT_ATOMS: atom_id res chain seq x y z
N MET A 1 -1.27 -17.99 -2.53
CA MET A 1 -0.51 -16.90 -1.89
C MET A 1 0.89 -16.93 -2.46
N GLY A 2 1.30 -15.86 -3.17
CA GLY A 2 2.67 -15.73 -3.67
C GLY A 2 3.57 -15.13 -2.58
N PRO A 3 4.90 -15.21 -2.66
CA PRO A 3 5.77 -14.73 -1.59
C PRO A 3 5.61 -13.22 -1.31
N VAL A 4 6.00 -12.80 -0.10
CA VAL A 4 6.21 -11.37 0.18
C VAL A 4 7.42 -10.89 -0.63
N GLU A 5 7.23 -9.80 -1.37
CA GLU A 5 8.28 -9.18 -2.18
C GLU A 5 8.62 -7.78 -1.65
N LEU A 6 9.86 -7.33 -1.86
CA LEU A 6 10.31 -5.99 -1.43
C LEU A 6 9.42 -4.86 -1.99
N ARG A 7 8.77 -5.05 -3.14
CA ARG A 7 7.82 -4.06 -3.67
C ARG A 7 6.64 -3.82 -2.73
N HIS A 8 6.15 -4.85 -2.03
CA HIS A 8 5.05 -4.71 -1.09
C HIS A 8 5.43 -3.79 0.08
N LEU A 9 6.65 -3.98 0.62
CA LEU A 9 7.16 -3.16 1.72
C LEU A 9 7.42 -1.72 1.27
N ARG A 10 8.00 -1.51 0.09
CA ARG A 10 8.18 -0.17 -0.50
C ARG A 10 6.85 0.57 -0.67
N TYR A 11 5.82 -0.16 -1.10
CA TYR A 11 4.49 0.38 -1.32
C TYR A 11 3.82 0.76 0.00
N PHE A 12 3.94 -0.10 1.02
CA PHE A 12 3.48 0.19 2.37
C PHE A 12 4.14 1.44 2.95
N VAL A 13 5.48 1.52 2.92
CA VAL A 13 6.23 2.68 3.43
C VAL A 13 5.80 3.95 2.69
N ALA A 14 5.68 3.91 1.36
CA ALA A 14 5.25 5.07 0.59
C ALA A 14 3.87 5.58 1.00
N VAL A 15 2.91 4.68 1.28
CA VAL A 15 1.56 5.07 1.73
C VAL A 15 1.59 5.57 3.18
N ALA A 16 2.37 4.95 4.06
CA ALA A 16 2.51 5.38 5.44
C ALA A 16 3.14 6.78 5.55
N GLU A 17 4.09 7.11 4.67
CA GLU A 17 4.74 8.43 4.63
C GLU A 17 3.86 9.51 4.02
N THR A 18 2.98 9.18 3.06
CA THR A 18 2.08 10.16 2.43
C THR A 18 0.73 10.28 3.15
N GLY A 19 0.32 9.27 3.93
CA GLY A 19 -1.07 9.16 4.43
C GLY A 19 -2.12 9.01 3.33
N SER A 20 -1.70 8.76 2.08
CA SER A 20 -2.59 8.80 0.91
C SER A 20 -2.16 7.79 -0.15
N LEU A 21 -3.07 6.86 -0.45
CA LEU A 21 -2.91 5.89 -1.53
C LEU A 21 -2.75 6.57 -2.90
N THR A 22 -3.52 7.63 -3.17
CA THR A 22 -3.45 8.35 -4.45
C THR A 22 -2.12 9.07 -4.59
N GLU A 23 -1.69 9.80 -3.55
CA GLU A 23 -0.44 10.54 -3.61
C GLU A 23 0.78 9.61 -3.69
N ALA A 24 0.78 8.49 -2.93
CA ALA A 24 1.83 7.49 -3.03
C ALA A 24 1.90 6.88 -4.44
N ALA A 25 0.75 6.53 -5.02
CA ALA A 25 0.70 5.93 -6.35
C ALA A 25 1.23 6.89 -7.43
N GLU A 26 0.75 8.12 -7.46
CA GLU A 26 1.05 9.07 -8.53
C GLU A 26 2.42 9.73 -8.38
N ARG A 27 2.76 10.19 -7.17
CA ARG A 27 3.93 11.05 -6.93
C ARG A 27 5.18 10.30 -6.50
N ARG A 28 5.03 9.17 -5.79
CA ARG A 28 6.18 8.40 -5.26
C ARG A 28 6.51 7.17 -6.10
N LEU A 29 5.48 6.47 -6.60
CA LEU A 29 5.63 5.14 -7.18
C LEU A 29 5.33 5.06 -8.68
N HIS A 30 4.79 6.14 -9.26
CA HIS A 30 4.38 6.23 -10.67
C HIS A 30 3.58 5.00 -11.14
N THR A 31 2.60 4.61 -10.33
CA THR A 31 1.71 3.47 -10.58
C THR A 31 0.25 3.89 -10.41
N SER A 32 -0.68 2.97 -10.69
CA SER A 32 -2.09 3.21 -10.46
C SER A 32 -2.48 2.93 -9.01
N GLN A 33 -3.36 3.77 -8.46
CA GLN A 33 -3.90 3.58 -7.12
C GLN A 33 -4.56 2.18 -6.91
N PRO A 34 -5.30 1.60 -7.88
CA PRO A 34 -5.84 0.25 -7.74
C PRO A 34 -4.75 -0.83 -7.64
N SER A 35 -3.65 -0.69 -8.39
CA SER A 35 -2.50 -1.60 -8.32
C SER A 35 -1.86 -1.54 -6.93
N LEU A 36 -1.55 -0.33 -6.45
CA LEU A 36 -1.00 -0.10 -5.12
C LEU A 36 -1.89 -0.68 -4.01
N SER A 37 -3.19 -0.39 -4.04
CA SER A 37 -4.15 -0.91 -3.07
C SER A 37 -4.21 -2.45 -3.07
N ARG A 38 -4.06 -3.11 -4.23
CA ARG A 38 -3.99 -4.56 -4.32
C ARG A 38 -2.71 -5.11 -3.66
N GLN A 39 -1.56 -4.52 -3.96
CA GLN A 39 -0.27 -4.95 -3.39
C GLN A 39 -0.22 -4.78 -1.86
N ILE A 40 -0.83 -3.71 -1.34
CA ILE A 40 -0.99 -3.49 0.11
C ILE A 40 -1.85 -4.61 0.72
N ARG A 41 -3.01 -4.89 0.13
CA ARG A 41 -3.88 -5.99 0.59
C ARG A 41 -3.19 -7.34 0.51
N ASP A 42 -2.35 -7.55 -0.50
CA ASP A 42 -1.56 -8.77 -0.62
C ASP A 42 -0.58 -8.88 0.54
N LEU A 43 0.10 -7.79 0.94
CA LEU A 43 0.95 -7.74 2.12
C LEU A 43 0.18 -8.04 3.41
N GLU A 44 -0.93 -7.33 3.65
CA GLU A 44 -1.78 -7.48 4.83
C GLU A 44 -2.24 -8.94 5.01
N ARG A 45 -2.64 -9.59 3.91
CA ARG A 45 -2.99 -11.02 3.95
C ARG A 45 -1.81 -11.92 4.30
N HIS A 46 -0.58 -11.60 3.88
CA HIS A 46 0.60 -12.41 4.24
C HIS A 46 1.00 -12.25 5.70
N VAL A 47 0.87 -11.05 6.26
CA VAL A 47 1.20 -10.80 7.66
C VAL A 47 0.04 -11.13 8.61
N GLY A 48 -1.17 -11.33 8.07
CA GLY A 48 -2.36 -11.73 8.83
C GLY A 48 -3.01 -10.58 9.62
N VAL A 49 -2.68 -9.34 9.30
CA VAL A 49 -3.19 -8.15 9.99
C VAL A 49 -3.31 -6.97 9.01
N ASP A 50 -4.29 -6.11 9.24
CA ASP A 50 -4.41 -4.83 8.54
C ASP A 50 -3.26 -3.92 8.97
N LEU A 51 -2.48 -3.44 8.01
CA LEU A 51 -1.31 -2.60 8.28
C LEU A 51 -1.65 -1.11 8.20
N LEU A 52 -2.76 -0.77 7.52
CA LEU A 52 -3.18 0.59 7.25
C LEU A 52 -4.67 0.76 7.56
N THR A 53 -5.02 1.78 8.36
CA THR A 53 -6.42 2.07 8.70
C THR A 53 -7.00 3.08 7.72
N ARG A 54 -7.93 2.65 6.86
CA ARG A 54 -8.54 3.54 5.88
C ARG A 54 -9.69 4.34 6.51
N SER A 55 -9.71 5.65 6.26
CA SER A 55 -10.76 6.56 6.68
C SER A 55 -11.15 7.54 5.58
N VAL A 56 -12.19 8.34 5.81
CA VAL A 56 -12.59 9.44 4.89
C VAL A 56 -11.52 10.53 4.76
N ARG A 57 -10.56 10.59 5.68
CA ARG A 57 -9.46 11.57 5.67
C ARG A 57 -8.18 11.04 4.99
N GLY A 58 -8.17 9.78 4.58
CA GLY A 58 -6.98 9.13 4.06
C GLY A 58 -6.67 7.83 4.79
N VAL A 59 -5.40 7.46 4.77
CA VAL A 59 -4.83 6.32 5.50
C VAL A 59 -4.19 6.78 6.79
#